data_AF-A0A3D4VZ30-F1
#
_entry.id   AF-A0A3D4VZ30-F1
#
_cell.length_a   1.000
_cell.length_b   1.000
_cell.length_c   1.000
_cell.angle_alpha   90.00
_cell.angle_beta   90.00
_cell.angle_gamma   90.00
#
_symmetry.space_group_name_H-M   'P 1'
#
loop_
_entity.id
_entity.type
_entity.pdbx_description
1 polymer ?
#
loop_
_entity_poly.entity_id
_entity_poly.type
_entity_poly.pdbx_seq_one_letter_code
_entity_poly.pdbx_strand_id
1 'polypeptide(L)'
;MSAKAKSKLTPEQRNATLRRVLEKIRPYGFFVVCSLIVAAVSVAAQLYIPILCGSAIDMMLGKGNVDFNGVLRIVVEIVIVAVVAALAQWLLSVCNNRITFSVSRDLRNAALRKIQTLPLSYLDSHPSGDIVSRMVADVDTFADGLLMGFTQLFSGVLTILGTLLFMLSENVPITLVVVCITPLSLVVASFLAKRSYKYFQGQSTVRGEQTALVNEMIEGQKVVQAFGHEAESLAAFDEVNGRLQSVSLKAIFFSSMTNPATRFVNNIVYAGVGLVGAVYAVAGGITIGQLSIFLNYANQYTKPFNEISGVVTELQNALACAARVFELLDAEDQVPEAENAKVLETDGHVELKDVSFRYLPDRPLIEGLNLDVKPGQRIAIVGPTGCGKTTLINLLMRFYDVNGGSIEVAGNDIRSLTRASLRGSYGMVLQETWLRAGT
;
A
#
# COMPACT_ATOMS: atom_id res chain seq x y z
N MET A 1 -8.41 17.56 0.72
CA MET A 1 -7.59 16.39 0.36
C MET A 1 -8.28 15.64 -0.76
N SER A 2 -7.94 15.95 -2.02
CA SER A 2 -8.55 15.31 -3.18
C SER A 2 -8.02 13.88 -3.29
N ALA A 3 -8.89 12.91 -3.01
CA ALA A 3 -8.74 11.55 -3.48
C ALA A 3 -8.84 11.58 -5.01
N LYS A 4 -7.75 11.95 -5.70
CA LYS A 4 -7.55 11.54 -7.09
C LYS A 4 -7.70 10.02 -7.05
N ALA A 5 -8.82 9.54 -7.58
CA ALA A 5 -9.14 8.12 -7.64
C ALA A 5 -7.88 7.39 -8.09
N LYS A 6 -7.34 6.53 -7.21
CA LYS A 6 -6.21 5.63 -7.53
C LYS A 6 -6.56 4.99 -8.87
N SER A 7 -5.94 5.44 -9.97
CA SER A 7 -6.27 4.92 -11.28
C SER A 7 -6.00 3.42 -11.23
N LYS A 8 -6.94 2.61 -11.69
CA LYS A 8 -6.69 1.18 -11.78
C LYS A 8 -5.54 0.99 -12.74
N LEU A 9 -4.41 0.50 -12.25
CA LEU A 9 -3.26 0.14 -13.06
C LEU A 9 -3.72 -0.79 -14.18
N THR A 10 -3.23 -0.53 -15.40
CA THR A 10 -3.44 -1.49 -16.49
C THR A 10 -2.74 -2.82 -16.15
N PRO A 11 -3.16 -3.95 -16.75
CA PRO A 11 -2.51 -5.25 -16.50
C PRO A 11 -0.99 -5.22 -16.74
N GLU A 12 -0.55 -4.47 -17.76
CA GLU A 12 0.86 -4.29 -18.08
C GLU A 12 1.61 -3.49 -17.00
N GLN A 13 1.04 -2.36 -16.56
CA GLN A 13 1.62 -1.55 -15.48
C GLN A 13 1.71 -2.32 -14.17
N ARG A 14 0.71 -3.15 -13.87
CA ARG A 14 0.73 -4.03 -12.70
C ARG A 14 1.87 -5.04 -12.77
N ASN A 15 2.06 -5.68 -13.92
CA ASN A 15 3.14 -6.66 -14.11
C ASN A 15 4.53 -5.99 -14.04
N ALA A 16 4.69 -4.81 -14.63
CA ALA A 16 5.92 -4.02 -14.55
C ALA A 16 6.24 -3.62 -13.11
N THR A 17 5.24 -3.14 -12.36
CA THR A 17 5.36 -2.79 -10.94
C THR A 17 5.76 -4.00 -10.11
N LEU A 18 5.09 -5.14 -10.32
CA LEU A 18 5.38 -6.37 -9.60
C LEU A 18 6.80 -6.88 -9.85
N ARG A 19 7.29 -6.78 -11.09
CA ARG A 19 8.68 -7.11 -11.43
C ARG A 19 9.67 -6.22 -10.64
N ARG A 20 9.41 -4.92 -10.55
CA ARG A 20 10.27 -3.99 -9.80
C ARG A 20 10.22 -4.23 -8.29
N VAL A 21 9.06 -4.59 -7.76
CA VAL A 21 8.93 -5.03 -6.36
C VAL A 21 9.82 -6.25 -6.11
N LEU A 22 9.77 -7.26 -6.98
CA LEU A 22 10.62 -8.45 -6.87
C LEU A 22 12.12 -8.10 -6.95
N GLU A 23 12.50 -7.16 -7.82
CA GLU A 23 13.87 -6.66 -7.91
C GLU A 23 14.33 -5.97 -6.60
N LYS A 24 13.44 -5.22 -5.93
CA LYS A 24 13.73 -4.62 -4.62
C LYS A 24 13.79 -5.63 -3.47
N ILE A 25 13.09 -6.76 -3.59
CA ILE A 25 13.15 -7.87 -2.62
C ILE A 25 14.39 -8.75 -2.84
N ARG A 26 14.92 -8.82 -4.06
CA ARG A 26 16.05 -9.68 -4.45
C ARG A 26 17.26 -9.65 -3.49
N PRO A 27 17.72 -8.50 -2.96
CA PRO A 27 18.83 -8.47 -1.99
C PRO A 27 18.56 -9.26 -0.70
N TYR A 28 17.28 -9.45 -0.36
CA TYR A 28 16.81 -10.19 0.81
C TYR A 28 16.38 -11.62 0.48
N GLY A 29 16.79 -12.15 -0.69
CA GLY A 29 16.38 -13.46 -1.19
C GLY A 29 16.66 -14.63 -0.22
N PHE A 30 17.72 -14.55 0.59
CA PHE A 30 17.98 -15.54 1.64
C PHE A 30 16.83 -15.64 2.65
N PHE A 31 16.32 -14.50 3.13
CA PHE A 31 15.19 -14.47 4.07
C PHE A 31 13.91 -14.93 3.40
N VAL A 32 13.72 -14.69 2.10
CA VAL A 32 12.58 -15.19 1.34
C VAL A 32 12.62 -16.72 1.27
N VAL A 33 13.75 -17.31 0.90
CA VAL A 33 13.87 -18.78 0.87
C VAL A 33 13.67 -19.37 2.27
N CYS A 34 14.27 -18.76 3.29
CA CYS A 34 14.07 -19.16 4.68
C CYS A 34 12.59 -19.08 5.09
N SER A 35 11.88 -18.00 4.75
CA SER A 35 10.46 -17.86 5.09
C SER A 35 9.60 -18.89 4.39
N LEU A 36 9.86 -19.22 3.11
CA LEU A 36 9.13 -20.26 2.38
C LEU A 36 9.31 -21.64 3.02
N ILE A 37 10.55 -22.01 3.39
CA ILE A 37 10.86 -23.29 4.04
C ILE A 37 10.21 -23.36 5.41
N VAL A 38 10.38 -22.32 6.23
CA VAL A 38 9.84 -22.26 7.60
C VAL A 38 8.31 -22.24 7.59
N ALA A 39 7.68 -21.59 6.61
CA ALA A 39 6.24 -21.65 6.41
C ALA A 39 5.77 -23.08 6.09
N ALA A 40 6.46 -23.80 5.21
CA ALA A 40 6.14 -25.20 4.92
C ALA A 40 6.27 -26.09 6.16
N VAL A 41 7.33 -25.92 6.95
CA VAL A 41 7.52 -26.63 8.23
C VAL A 41 6.40 -26.30 9.22
N SER A 42 6.05 -25.02 9.36
CA SER A 42 4.98 -24.57 10.25
C SER A 42 3.63 -25.18 9.85
N VAL A 43 3.29 -25.15 8.56
CA VAL A 43 2.06 -25.75 8.03
C VAL A 43 2.07 -27.26 8.24
N ALA A 44 3.16 -27.96 7.90
CA ALA A 44 3.26 -29.40 8.10
C ALA A 44 3.10 -29.79 9.59
N ALA A 45 3.74 -29.07 10.51
CA ALA A 45 3.60 -29.30 11.94
C ALA A 45 2.16 -29.07 12.44
N GLN A 46 1.51 -27.99 11.98
CA GLN A 46 0.10 -27.72 12.30
C GLN A 46 -0.86 -28.78 11.77
N LEU A 47 -0.59 -29.33 10.58
CA LEU A 47 -1.36 -30.42 10.00
C LEU A 47 -1.08 -31.76 10.68
N TYR A 48 0.10 -31.96 11.24
CA TYR A 48 0.46 -33.20 11.93
C TYR A 48 -0.20 -33.35 13.30
N ILE A 49 -0.43 -32.24 14.02
CA ILE A 49 -1.06 -32.27 15.36
C ILE A 49 -2.44 -32.98 15.36
N PRO A 50 -3.40 -32.66 14.45
CA PRO A 50 -4.66 -33.40 14.35
C PRO A 50 -4.50 -34.91 14.17
N ILE A 51 -3.49 -35.36 13.41
CA ILE A 51 -3.21 -36.78 13.16
C ILE A 51 -2.85 -37.46 14.47
N LEU A 52 -1.92 -36.86 15.22
CA LEU A 52 -1.54 -37.34 16.55
C LEU A 52 -2.75 -37.39 17.49
N CYS A 53 -3.59 -36.36 17.48
CA CYS A 53 -4.84 -36.37 18.27
C CYS A 53 -5.77 -37.52 17.86
N GLY A 54 -5.91 -37.81 16.57
CA GLY A 54 -6.68 -38.95 16.07
C GLY A 54 -6.09 -40.28 16.51
N SER A 55 -4.78 -40.47 16.38
CA SER A 55 -4.09 -41.68 16.85
C SER A 55 -4.24 -41.87 18.35
N ALA A 56 -4.18 -40.79 19.15
CA ALA A 56 -4.42 -40.87 20.59
C ALA A 56 -5.85 -41.32 20.92
N ILE A 57 -6.85 -40.85 20.16
CA ILE A 57 -8.26 -41.29 20.30
C ILE A 57 -8.40 -42.78 19.97
N ASP A 58 -7.71 -43.27 18.95
CA ASP A 58 -7.75 -44.68 18.56
C ASP A 58 -7.09 -45.62 19.59
N MET A 59 -6.25 -45.10 20.50
CA MET A 59 -5.71 -45.83 21.64
C MET A 59 -6.64 -45.87 22.87
N MET A 60 -7.78 -45.17 22.81
CA MET A 60 -8.80 -45.12 23.87
C MET A 60 -10.00 -46.03 23.52
N LEU A 61 -9.73 -47.34 23.38
CA LEU A 61 -10.67 -48.34 22.85
C LEU A 61 -11.86 -48.68 23.78
N GLY A 62 -11.94 -48.11 24.99
CA GLY A 62 -13.10 -48.26 25.88
C GLY A 62 -12.77 -48.19 27.38
N LYS A 63 -13.81 -48.31 28.22
CA LYS A 63 -13.67 -48.23 29.69
C LYS A 63 -12.77 -49.36 30.21
N GLY A 64 -11.56 -49.01 30.66
CA GLY A 64 -10.56 -49.95 31.18
C GLY A 64 -9.52 -50.44 30.16
N ASN A 65 -9.72 -50.20 28.87
CA ASN A 65 -8.81 -50.58 27.78
C ASN A 65 -8.14 -49.36 27.15
N VAL A 66 -7.56 -48.50 28.00
CA VAL A 66 -6.80 -47.32 27.56
C VAL A 66 -5.31 -47.66 27.66
N ASP A 67 -4.60 -47.58 26.55
CA ASP A 67 -3.14 -47.64 26.58
C ASP A 67 -2.57 -46.30 27.05
N PHE A 68 -2.50 -46.12 28.38
CA PHE A 68 -1.99 -44.89 28.99
C PHE A 68 -0.55 -44.57 28.59
N ASN A 69 0.29 -45.59 28.34
CA ASN A 69 1.68 -45.38 27.93
C ASN A 69 1.75 -44.89 26.48
N GLY A 70 0.96 -45.49 25.59
CA GLY A 70 0.82 -45.06 24.21
C GLY A 70 0.27 -43.64 24.09
N VAL A 71 -0.81 -43.33 24.83
CA VAL A 71 -1.39 -41.97 24.86
C VAL A 71 -0.38 -40.95 25.40
N LEU A 72 0.35 -41.26 26.48
CA LEU A 72 1.34 -40.34 27.04
C LEU A 72 2.49 -40.07 26.06
N ARG A 73 2.92 -41.08 25.29
CA ARG A 73 3.91 -40.91 24.21
C ARG A 73 3.41 -39.95 23.15
N ILE A 74 2.16 -40.12 22.69
CA ILE A 74 1.56 -39.24 21.68
C ILE A 74 1.40 -37.81 22.23
N VAL A 75 1.03 -37.64 23.50
CA VAL A 75 0.96 -36.31 24.13
C VAL A 75 2.32 -35.62 24.13
N VAL A 76 3.41 -36.34 24.46
CA VAL A 76 4.77 -35.79 24.39
C VAL A 76 5.13 -35.42 22.94
N GLU A 77 4.78 -36.26 21.96
CA GLU A 77 4.98 -35.96 20.53
C GLU A 77 4.19 -34.70 20.12
N ILE A 78 2.93 -34.54 20.54
CA ILE A 78 2.13 -33.32 20.30
C ILE A 78 2.83 -32.10 20.87
N VAL A 79 3.35 -32.17 22.10
CA VAL A 79 4.06 -31.04 22.73
C VAL A 79 5.30 -30.68 21.93
N ILE A 80 6.10 -31.67 21.51
CA ILE A 80 7.29 -31.44 20.69
C ILE A 80 6.91 -30.77 19.36
N VAL A 81 5.91 -31.30 18.66
CA VAL A 81 5.44 -30.77 17.37
C VAL A 81 4.86 -29.36 17.54
N ALA A 82 4.13 -29.10 18.62
CA ALA A 82 3.60 -27.77 18.94
C ALA A 82 4.73 -26.75 19.20
N VAL A 83 5.78 -27.14 19.91
CA VAL A 83 6.98 -26.29 20.11
C VAL A 83 7.68 -26.01 18.78
N VAL A 84 7.83 -27.03 17.93
CA VAL A 84 8.41 -26.85 16.57
C VAL A 84 7.54 -25.91 15.74
N ALA A 85 6.22 -26.07 15.75
CA ALA A 85 5.28 -25.20 15.05
C ALA A 85 5.39 -23.75 15.55
N ALA A 86 5.44 -23.54 16.86
CA ALA A 86 5.58 -22.23 17.47
C ALA A 86 6.92 -21.55 17.11
N LEU A 87 8.03 -22.29 17.18
CA LEU A 87 9.34 -21.79 16.76
C LEU A 87 9.39 -21.46 15.27
N ALA A 88 8.80 -22.32 14.42
CA ALA A 88 8.69 -22.07 13.00
C ALA A 88 7.84 -20.82 12.72
N GLN A 89 6.69 -20.67 13.38
CA GLN A 89 5.85 -19.48 13.21
C GLN A 89 6.55 -18.20 13.66
N TRP A 90 7.33 -18.26 14.75
CA TRP A 90 8.15 -17.13 15.21
C TRP A 90 9.26 -16.78 14.20
N LEU A 91 10.03 -17.77 13.72
CA LEU A 91 11.07 -17.58 12.71
C LEU A 91 10.49 -17.02 11.39
N LEU A 92 9.32 -17.50 10.98
CA LEU A 92 8.59 -16.99 9.82
C LEU A 92 8.27 -15.51 9.98
N SER A 93 7.76 -15.11 11.15
CA SER A 93 7.46 -13.71 11.47
C SER A 93 8.72 -12.84 11.46
N VAL A 94 9.82 -13.32 12.04
CA VAL A 94 11.11 -12.61 12.03
C VAL A 94 11.63 -12.41 10.60
N CYS A 95 11.62 -13.46 9.77
CA CYS A 95 12.06 -13.36 8.37
C CYS A 95 11.20 -12.37 7.58
N ASN A 96 9.88 -12.48 7.67
CA ASN A 96 8.95 -11.61 6.95
C ASN A 96 9.09 -10.15 7.39
N ASN A 97 9.17 -9.89 8.70
CA ASN A 97 9.40 -8.53 9.22
C ASN A 97 10.74 -7.97 8.73
N ARG A 98 11.80 -8.79 8.73
CA ARG A 98 13.12 -8.33 8.27
C ARG A 98 13.11 -7.96 6.79
N ILE A 99 12.45 -8.74 5.94
CA ILE A 99 12.27 -8.43 4.52
C ILE A 99 11.48 -7.12 4.38
N THR A 100 10.28 -7.06 4.95
CA THR A 100 9.35 -5.94 4.79
C THR A 100 9.96 -4.61 5.23
N PHE A 101 10.49 -4.54 6.45
CA PHE A 101 11.03 -3.28 6.97
C PHE A 101 12.34 -2.86 6.30
N SER A 102 13.15 -3.81 5.82
CA SER A 102 14.37 -3.46 5.10
C SER A 102 14.06 -2.92 3.70
N VAL A 103 13.09 -3.51 2.99
CA VAL A 103 12.62 -2.98 1.70
C VAL A 103 11.96 -1.61 1.87
N SER A 104 11.10 -1.43 2.88
CA SER A 104 10.49 -0.14 3.21
C SER A 104 11.53 0.94 3.49
N ARG A 105 12.54 0.64 4.32
CA ARG A 105 13.67 1.52 4.59
C ARG A 105 14.40 1.92 3.30
N ASP A 106 14.69 0.96 2.43
CA ASP A 106 15.44 1.22 1.20
C ASP A 106 14.64 2.09 0.22
N LEU A 107 13.32 1.88 0.12
CA LEU A 107 12.42 2.73 -0.65
C LEU A 107 12.35 4.15 -0.08
N ARG A 108 12.19 4.31 1.24
CA ARG A 108 12.20 5.63 1.91
C ARG A 108 13.50 6.37 1.65
N ASN A 109 14.64 5.69 1.82
CA ASN A 109 15.95 6.28 1.56
C ASN A 109 16.15 6.66 0.08
N ALA A 110 15.65 5.83 -0.85
CA ALA A 110 15.69 6.15 -2.27
C ALA A 110 14.81 7.37 -2.59
N ALA A 111 13.61 7.45 -2.04
CA ALA A 111 12.70 8.57 -2.23
C ALA A 111 13.27 9.87 -1.65
N LEU A 112 13.85 9.81 -0.45
CA LEU A 112 14.53 10.96 0.18
C LEU A 112 15.68 11.49 -0.68
N ARG A 113 16.54 10.60 -1.18
CA ARG A 113 17.63 10.99 -2.08
C ARG A 113 17.10 11.56 -3.39
N LYS A 114 16.04 10.96 -3.94
CA LYS A 114 15.44 11.40 -5.19
C LYS A 114 14.87 12.82 -5.06
N ILE A 115 14.18 13.15 -3.97
CA ILE A 115 13.65 14.51 -3.75
C ILE A 115 14.78 15.57 -3.79
N GLN A 116 16.00 15.23 -3.39
CA GLN A 116 17.15 16.14 -3.43
C GLN A 116 17.76 16.32 -4.83
N THR A 117 17.46 15.44 -5.78
CA THR A 117 17.96 15.50 -7.17
C THR A 117 16.90 15.97 -8.17
N LEU A 118 15.63 16.02 -7.78
CA LEU A 118 14.55 16.49 -8.64
C LEU A 118 14.65 17.99 -8.93
N PRO A 119 14.26 18.42 -10.15
CA PRO A 119 14.21 19.84 -10.49
C PRO A 119 13.10 20.55 -9.69
N LEU A 120 13.27 21.84 -9.41
CA LEU A 120 12.27 22.63 -8.70
C LEU A 120 10.93 22.66 -9.45
N SER A 121 10.96 22.59 -10.79
CA SER A 121 9.76 22.47 -11.63
C SER A 121 8.88 21.27 -11.26
N TYR A 122 9.47 20.14 -10.88
CA TYR A 122 8.72 18.97 -10.42
C TYR A 122 8.10 19.24 -9.04
N LEU A 123 8.86 19.85 -8.13
CA LEU A 123 8.40 20.17 -6.77
C LEU A 123 7.28 21.22 -6.75
N ASP A 124 7.34 22.23 -7.64
CA ASP A 124 6.33 23.29 -7.74
C ASP A 124 5.05 22.80 -8.45
N SER A 125 5.18 21.84 -9.36
CA SER A 125 4.02 21.26 -10.07
C SER A 125 3.26 20.20 -9.26
N HIS A 126 3.82 19.74 -8.15
CA HIS A 126 3.23 18.73 -7.29
C HIS A 126 2.97 19.28 -5.88
N PRO A 127 1.77 19.10 -5.31
CA PRO A 127 1.52 19.50 -3.93
C PRO A 127 2.48 18.79 -2.98
N SER A 128 3.15 19.53 -2.09
CA SER A 128 4.12 18.98 -1.13
C SER A 128 3.53 17.84 -0.30
N GLY A 129 2.22 17.91 0.02
CA GLY A 129 1.49 16.84 0.70
C GLY A 129 1.42 15.52 -0.07
N ASP A 130 1.34 15.54 -1.41
CA ASP A 130 1.35 14.30 -2.22
C ASP A 130 2.75 13.65 -2.18
N ILE A 131 3.82 14.45 -2.28
CA ILE A 131 5.21 13.95 -2.21
C ILE A 131 5.47 13.28 -0.84
N VAL A 132 5.07 13.95 0.25
CA VAL A 132 5.20 13.39 1.60
C VAL A 132 4.38 12.11 1.76
N SER A 133 3.15 12.08 1.22
CA SER A 133 2.29 10.90 1.24
C SER A 133 2.91 9.71 0.48
N ARG A 134 3.51 9.96 -0.70
CA ARG A 134 4.24 8.93 -1.45
C ARG A 134 5.41 8.35 -0.67
N MET A 135 6.16 9.18 0.05
CA MET A 135 7.33 8.73 0.80
C MET A 135 6.97 7.97 2.09
N VAL A 136 5.86 8.34 2.74
CA VAL A 136 5.48 7.81 4.06
C VAL A 136 4.32 6.82 3.92
N ALA A 137 3.13 7.31 3.62
CA ALA A 137 1.89 6.54 3.67
C ALA A 137 1.84 5.42 2.61
N ASP A 138 2.28 5.70 1.38
CA ASP A 138 2.29 4.68 0.33
C ASP A 138 3.34 3.60 0.59
N VAL A 139 4.53 3.98 1.10
CA VAL A 139 5.56 3.00 1.45
C VAL A 139 5.09 2.12 2.60
N ASP A 140 4.36 2.66 3.58
CA ASP A 140 3.77 1.88 4.67
C ASP A 140 2.69 0.93 4.18
N THR A 141 1.76 1.42 3.35
CA THR A 141 0.71 0.58 2.75
C THR A 141 1.33 -0.55 1.91
N PHE A 142 2.39 -0.24 1.16
CA PHE A 142 3.14 -1.25 0.42
C PHE A 142 3.79 -2.28 1.33
N ALA A 143 4.40 -1.85 2.44
CA ALA A 143 5.01 -2.73 3.42
C ALA A 143 3.98 -3.66 4.08
N ASP A 144 2.82 -3.15 4.46
CA ASP A 144 1.72 -3.92 5.05
C ASP A 144 1.19 -4.97 4.08
N GLY A 145 0.97 -4.60 2.82
CA GLY A 145 0.54 -5.55 1.79
C GLY A 145 1.59 -6.63 1.49
N LEU A 146 2.88 -6.28 1.54
CA LEU A 146 3.97 -7.24 1.40
C LEU A 146 3.98 -8.25 2.56
N LEU A 147 3.80 -7.75 3.79
CA LEU A 147 3.73 -8.57 5.00
C LEU A 147 2.54 -9.54 4.91
N MET A 148 1.35 -9.05 4.59
CA MET A 148 0.15 -9.87 4.38
C MET A 148 0.36 -10.93 3.29
N GLY A 149 0.97 -10.55 2.16
CA GLY A 149 1.27 -11.47 1.07
C GLY A 149 2.13 -12.65 1.52
N PHE A 150 3.20 -12.40 2.28
CA PHE A 150 4.08 -13.45 2.78
C PHE A 150 3.46 -14.26 3.94
N THR A 151 2.73 -13.62 4.86
CA THR A 151 2.22 -14.34 6.04
C THR A 151 0.94 -15.11 5.77
N GLN A 152 0.00 -14.54 5.00
CA GLN A 152 -1.36 -15.07 4.86
C GLN A 152 -1.58 -15.80 3.53
N LEU A 153 -1.18 -15.20 2.40
CA LEU A 153 -1.43 -15.81 1.09
C LEU A 153 -0.60 -17.08 0.91
N PHE A 154 0.70 -17.02 1.18
CA PHE A 154 1.58 -18.16 1.02
C PHE A 154 1.24 -19.31 1.98
N SER A 155 1.16 -19.01 3.28
CA SER A 155 0.78 -20.00 4.30
C SER A 155 -0.62 -20.57 4.04
N GLY A 156 -1.57 -19.73 3.62
CA GLY A 156 -2.93 -20.15 3.30
C GLY A 156 -2.98 -21.13 2.13
N VAL A 157 -2.26 -20.86 1.04
CA VAL A 157 -2.16 -21.78 -0.10
C VAL A 157 -1.50 -23.10 0.31
N LEU A 158 -0.42 -23.07 1.09
CA LEU A 158 0.22 -24.28 1.61
C LEU A 158 -0.73 -25.08 2.51
N THR A 159 -1.49 -24.43 3.37
CA THR A 159 -2.48 -25.09 4.24
C THR A 159 -3.59 -25.74 3.43
N ILE A 160 -4.14 -25.05 2.40
CA ILE A 160 -5.16 -25.63 1.52
C ILE A 160 -4.61 -26.86 0.79
N LEU A 161 -3.44 -26.75 0.17
CA LEU A 161 -2.84 -27.86 -0.57
C LEU A 161 -2.47 -29.02 0.37
N GLY A 162 -1.88 -28.72 1.53
CA GLY A 162 -1.47 -29.72 2.52
C GLY A 162 -2.66 -30.47 3.11
N THR A 163 -3.72 -29.76 3.52
CA THR A 163 -4.96 -30.38 4.00
C THR A 163 -5.59 -31.26 2.93
N LEU A 164 -5.74 -30.75 1.69
CA LEU A 164 -6.36 -31.50 0.59
C LEU A 164 -5.57 -32.77 0.25
N LEU A 165 -4.24 -32.68 0.12
CA LEU A 165 -3.38 -33.82 -0.17
C LEU A 165 -3.50 -34.89 0.91
N PHE A 166 -3.50 -34.48 2.18
CA PHE A 166 -3.66 -35.41 3.29
C PHE A 166 -5.04 -36.09 3.29
N MET A 167 -6.11 -35.31 3.17
CA MET A 167 -7.47 -35.83 3.15
C MET A 167 -7.68 -36.83 2.00
N LEU A 168 -7.16 -36.51 0.80
CA LEU A 168 -7.20 -37.41 -0.36
C LEU A 168 -6.42 -38.71 -0.13
N SER A 169 -5.31 -38.66 0.60
CA SER A 169 -4.50 -39.85 0.89
C SER A 169 -5.18 -40.82 1.88
N GLU A 170 -6.01 -40.31 2.80
CA GLU A 170 -6.70 -41.13 3.79
C GLU A 170 -8.05 -41.67 3.30
N ASN A 171 -8.95 -40.80 2.80
CA ASN A 171 -10.29 -41.21 2.39
C ASN A 171 -10.85 -40.29 1.30
N VAL A 172 -10.88 -40.79 0.07
CA VAL A 172 -11.37 -40.06 -1.11
C VAL A 172 -12.87 -39.68 -1.00
N PRO A 173 -13.80 -40.57 -0.59
CA PRO A 173 -15.21 -40.22 -0.44
C PRO A 173 -15.49 -39.02 0.48
N ILE A 174 -14.92 -39.01 1.69
CA ILE A 174 -15.13 -37.90 2.65
C ILE A 174 -14.51 -36.61 2.10
N THR A 175 -13.37 -36.72 1.43
CA THR A 175 -12.71 -35.57 0.81
C THR A 175 -13.53 -34.95 -0.30
N LEU A 176 -14.18 -35.77 -1.14
CA LEU A 176 -15.07 -35.28 -2.20
C LEU A 176 -16.23 -34.45 -1.64
N VAL A 177 -16.76 -34.77 -0.46
CA VAL A 177 -17.79 -33.97 0.20
C VAL A 177 -17.26 -32.56 0.50
N VAL A 178 -16.06 -32.45 1.07
CA VAL A 178 -15.43 -31.15 1.34
C VAL A 178 -15.18 -30.38 0.06
N VAL A 179 -14.58 -31.02 -0.95
CA VAL A 179 -14.28 -30.39 -2.25
C VAL A 179 -15.55 -29.93 -2.96
N CYS A 180 -16.63 -30.70 -2.93
CA CYS A 180 -17.90 -30.33 -3.58
C CYS A 180 -18.62 -29.17 -2.87
N ILE A 181 -18.51 -29.06 -1.54
CA ILE A 181 -19.14 -27.96 -0.78
C ILE A 181 -18.26 -26.70 -0.80
N THR A 182 -16.95 -26.81 -1.04
CA THR A 182 -16.03 -25.67 -1.06
C THR A 182 -16.41 -24.56 -2.06
N PRO A 183 -16.74 -24.85 -3.33
CA PRO A 183 -17.17 -23.83 -4.29
C PRO A 183 -18.34 -22.98 -3.78
N LEU A 184 -19.24 -23.57 -2.99
CA LEU A 184 -20.36 -22.83 -2.40
C LEU A 184 -19.86 -21.72 -1.46
N SER A 185 -18.85 -22.01 -0.62
CA SER A 185 -18.24 -21.02 0.29
C SER A 185 -17.61 -19.86 -0.48
N LEU A 186 -16.86 -20.18 -1.55
CA LEU A 186 -16.24 -19.19 -2.43
C LEU A 186 -17.27 -18.32 -3.17
N VAL A 187 -18.34 -18.92 -3.66
CA VAL A 187 -19.42 -18.20 -4.36
C VAL A 187 -20.15 -17.27 -3.40
N VAL A 188 -20.51 -17.73 -2.20
CA VAL A 188 -21.17 -16.90 -1.17
C VAL A 188 -20.27 -15.76 -0.73
N ALA A 189 -19.01 -16.04 -0.38
CA ALA A 189 -18.04 -15.04 0.04
C ALA A 189 -17.80 -14.00 -1.06
N SER A 190 -17.58 -14.44 -2.31
CA SER A 190 -17.33 -13.52 -3.43
C SER A 190 -18.55 -12.68 -3.79
N PHE A 191 -19.77 -13.22 -3.71
CA PHE A 191 -21.00 -12.48 -3.92
C PHE A 191 -21.17 -11.36 -2.88
N LEU A 192 -20.96 -11.67 -1.59
CA LEU A 192 -21.05 -10.71 -0.50
C LEU A 192 -19.93 -9.65 -0.60
N ALA A 193 -18.69 -10.06 -0.87
CA ALA A 193 -17.56 -9.15 -1.02
C ALA A 193 -17.76 -8.16 -2.18
N LYS A 194 -18.20 -8.62 -3.36
CA LYS A 194 -18.49 -7.74 -4.52
C LYS A 194 -19.58 -6.71 -4.20
N ARG A 195 -20.62 -7.13 -3.47
CA ARG A 195 -21.75 -6.26 -3.12
C ARG A 195 -21.38 -5.27 -2.02
N SER A 196 -20.64 -5.73 -1.01
CA SER A 196 -20.04 -4.90 0.03
C SER A 196 -19.15 -3.82 -0.59
N TYR A 197 -18.25 -4.20 -1.50
CA TYR A 197 -17.37 -3.27 -2.21
C TYR A 197 -18.17 -2.19 -2.98
N LYS A 198 -19.21 -2.59 -3.73
CA LYS A 198 -20.08 -1.66 -4.47
C LYS A 198 -20.74 -0.62 -3.54
N TYR A 199 -21.27 -1.06 -2.40
CA TYR A 199 -21.90 -0.14 -1.45
C TYR A 199 -20.90 0.72 -0.69
N PHE A 200 -19.73 0.19 -0.33
CA PHE A 200 -18.64 1.00 0.25
C PHE A 200 -18.14 2.06 -0.72
N GLN A 201 -18.06 1.76 -2.01
CA GLN A 201 -17.73 2.75 -3.02
C GLN A 201 -18.77 3.87 -3.07
N GLY A 202 -20.06 3.52 -3.13
CA GLY A 202 -21.14 4.51 -3.06
C GLY A 202 -21.12 5.33 -1.77
N GLN A 203 -20.83 4.70 -0.62
CA GLN A 203 -20.69 5.36 0.67
C GLN A 203 -19.56 6.38 0.64
N SER A 204 -18.40 6.02 0.08
CA SER A 204 -17.26 6.92 -0.06
C SER A 204 -17.58 8.13 -0.93
N THR A 205 -18.32 7.94 -2.03
CA THR A 205 -18.75 9.05 -2.90
C THR A 205 -19.64 10.04 -2.16
N VAL A 206 -20.72 9.56 -1.53
CA VAL A 206 -21.67 10.43 -0.80
C VAL A 206 -21.00 11.08 0.42
N ARG A 207 -20.10 10.38 1.10
CA ARG A 207 -19.30 10.97 2.19
C ARG A 207 -18.37 12.08 1.69
N GLY A 208 -17.82 11.93 0.48
CA GLY A 208 -17.05 12.97 -0.19
C GLY A 208 -17.88 14.23 -0.47
N GLU A 209 -19.10 14.05 -0.99
CA GLU A 209 -20.09 15.13 -1.18
C GLU A 209 -20.39 15.84 0.15
N GLN A 210 -20.68 15.08 1.22
CA GLN A 210 -20.94 15.65 2.55
C GLN A 210 -19.73 16.44 3.08
N THR A 211 -18.52 15.91 2.93
CA THR A 211 -17.29 16.56 3.41
C THR A 211 -17.03 17.85 2.63
N ALA A 212 -17.27 17.85 1.32
CA ALA A 212 -17.15 19.05 0.49
C ALA A 212 -18.14 20.13 0.93
N LEU A 213 -19.41 19.76 1.12
CA LEU A 213 -20.45 20.68 1.61
C LEU A 213 -20.05 21.26 2.98
N VAL A 214 -19.60 20.43 3.91
CA VAL A 214 -19.16 20.89 5.24
C VAL A 214 -17.99 21.86 5.13
N ASN A 215 -16.98 21.57 4.31
CA ASN A 215 -15.84 22.48 4.12
C ASN A 215 -16.28 23.81 3.52
N GLU A 216 -17.14 23.80 2.50
CA GLU A 216 -17.65 25.01 1.85
C GLU A 216 -18.47 25.86 2.85
N MET A 217 -19.31 25.24 3.67
CA MET A 217 -20.10 25.95 4.67
C MET A 217 -19.25 26.52 5.82
N ILE A 218 -18.17 25.84 6.22
CA ILE A 218 -17.26 26.33 7.26
C ILE A 218 -16.40 27.49 6.72
N GLU A 219 -15.80 27.34 5.54
CA GLU A 219 -15.01 28.39 4.89
C GLU A 219 -15.88 29.60 4.54
N GLY A 220 -17.12 29.35 4.08
CA GLY A 220 -18.11 30.34 3.69
C GLY A 220 -19.03 30.81 4.82
N GLN A 221 -18.78 30.47 6.09
CA GLN A 221 -19.72 30.69 7.19
C GLN A 221 -20.25 32.13 7.26
N LYS A 222 -19.37 33.12 7.10
CA LYS A 222 -19.75 34.55 7.13
C LYS A 222 -20.68 34.92 5.97
N VAL A 223 -20.50 34.31 4.80
CA VAL A 223 -21.34 34.54 3.62
C VAL A 223 -22.72 33.92 3.85
N VAL A 224 -22.78 32.68 4.33
CA VAL A 224 -24.05 32.01 4.66
C VAL A 224 -24.87 32.85 5.64
N GLN A 225 -24.24 33.37 6.70
CA GLN A 225 -24.88 34.24 7.69
C GLN A 225 -25.28 35.61 7.13
N ALA A 226 -24.45 36.22 6.29
CA ALA A 226 -24.74 37.53 5.70
C ALA A 226 -25.96 37.50 4.77
N PHE A 227 -26.19 36.37 4.10
CA PHE A 227 -27.32 36.19 3.18
C PHE A 227 -28.51 35.42 3.79
N GLY A 228 -28.41 34.94 5.03
CA GLY A 228 -29.51 34.24 5.72
C GLY A 228 -29.84 32.85 5.14
N HIS A 229 -28.86 32.15 4.57
CA HIS A 229 -29.04 30.86 3.91
C HIS A 229 -28.93 29.64 4.85
N GLU A 230 -28.90 29.82 6.17
CA GLU A 230 -28.66 28.73 7.12
C GLU A 230 -29.65 27.57 6.97
N ALA A 231 -30.94 27.88 6.77
CA ALA A 231 -31.98 26.86 6.59
C ALA A 231 -31.81 26.05 5.29
N GLU A 232 -31.40 26.71 4.21
CA GLU A 232 -31.14 26.06 2.92
C GLU A 232 -29.89 25.16 3.00
N SER A 233 -28.83 25.66 3.63
CA SER A 233 -27.61 24.88 3.89
C SER A 233 -27.89 23.65 4.75
N LEU A 234 -28.75 23.76 5.77
CA LEU A 234 -29.19 22.64 6.60
C LEU A 234 -30.01 21.62 5.79
N ALA A 235 -30.94 22.07 4.95
CA ALA A 235 -31.72 21.18 4.09
C ALA A 235 -30.84 20.40 3.11
N ALA A 236 -29.86 21.08 2.49
CA ALA A 236 -28.87 20.44 1.62
C ALA A 236 -28.02 19.41 2.38
N PHE A 237 -27.62 19.73 3.62
CA PHE A 237 -26.90 18.80 4.47
C PHE A 237 -27.75 17.57 4.82
N ASP A 238 -29.02 17.75 5.19
CA ASP A 238 -29.93 16.67 5.56
C ASP A 238 -30.19 15.72 4.39
N GLU A 239 -30.32 16.23 3.15
CA GLU A 239 -30.46 15.41 1.96
C GLU A 239 -29.24 14.49 1.74
N VAL A 240 -28.04 15.08 1.76
CA VAL A 240 -26.80 14.33 1.58
C VAL A 240 -26.59 13.34 2.74
N ASN A 241 -26.92 13.74 3.97
CA ASN A 241 -26.83 12.89 5.15
C ASN A 241 -27.81 11.71 5.09
N GLY A 242 -29.04 11.92 4.62
CA GLY A 242 -30.03 10.86 4.41
C GLY A 242 -29.59 9.86 3.33
N ARG A 243 -29.03 10.35 2.21
CA ARG A 243 -28.39 9.51 1.19
C ARG A 243 -27.24 8.71 1.80
N LEU A 244 -26.37 9.35 2.58
CA LEU A 244 -25.24 8.70 3.23
C LEU A 244 -25.70 7.61 4.20
N GLN A 245 -26.72 7.87 5.01
CA GLN A 245 -27.31 6.88 5.92
C GLN A 245 -27.79 5.64 5.14
N SER A 246 -28.56 5.86 4.07
CA SER A 246 -29.15 4.76 3.28
C SER A 246 -28.09 3.87 2.62
N VAL A 247 -26.99 4.46 2.13
CA VAL A 247 -25.90 3.73 1.47
C VAL A 247 -25.00 3.08 2.51
N SER A 248 -24.70 3.78 3.62
CA SER A 248 -23.89 3.25 4.72
C SER A 248 -24.54 2.03 5.37
N LEU A 249 -25.86 2.06 5.58
CA LEU A 249 -26.58 0.92 6.15
C LEU A 249 -26.47 -0.32 5.25
N LYS A 250 -26.63 -0.15 3.94
CA LYS A 250 -26.43 -1.25 2.96
C LYS A 250 -24.97 -1.74 2.97
N ALA A 251 -23.99 -0.83 3.00
CA ALA A 251 -22.57 -1.19 3.03
C ALA A 251 -22.22 -2.04 4.26
N ILE A 252 -22.61 -1.57 5.46
CA ILE A 252 -22.36 -2.25 6.72
C ILE A 252 -23.12 -3.58 6.78
N PHE A 253 -24.36 -3.64 6.30
CA PHE A 253 -25.15 -4.87 6.27
C PHE A 253 -24.45 -5.97 5.45
N PHE A 254 -24.07 -5.69 4.20
CA PHE A 254 -23.37 -6.67 3.36
C PHE A 254 -21.99 -7.04 3.91
N SER A 255 -21.26 -6.07 4.45
CA SER A 255 -19.96 -6.33 5.09
C SER A 255 -20.10 -7.27 6.29
N SER A 256 -21.05 -6.95 7.19
CA SER A 256 -21.29 -7.72 8.42
C SER A 256 -21.85 -9.11 8.13
N MET A 257 -22.58 -9.29 7.03
CA MET A 257 -23.13 -10.59 6.60
C MET A 257 -22.05 -11.56 6.11
N THR A 258 -20.87 -11.06 5.71
CA THR A 258 -19.79 -11.90 5.16
C THR A 258 -19.36 -12.97 6.15
N ASN A 259 -19.02 -12.61 7.39
CA ASN A 259 -18.51 -13.56 8.39
C ASN A 259 -19.57 -14.61 8.82
N PRO A 260 -20.81 -14.24 9.18
CA PRO A 260 -21.88 -15.21 9.49
C PRO A 260 -22.21 -16.15 8.33
N ALA A 261 -22.31 -15.63 7.10
CA ALA A 261 -22.64 -16.45 5.94
C ALA A 261 -21.54 -17.48 5.66
N THR A 262 -20.28 -17.09 5.73
CA THR A 262 -19.19 -18.05 5.49
C THR A 262 -19.03 -19.05 6.64
N ARG A 263 -19.25 -18.65 7.90
CA ARG A 263 -19.33 -19.58 9.03
C ARG A 263 -20.47 -20.58 8.88
N PHE A 264 -21.62 -20.14 8.38
CA PHE A 264 -22.76 -21.02 8.13
C PHE A 264 -22.39 -22.09 7.08
N VAL A 265 -21.75 -21.71 5.98
CA VAL A 265 -21.26 -22.69 4.99
C VAL A 265 -20.20 -23.61 5.59
N ASN A 266 -19.28 -23.10 6.40
CA ASN A 266 -18.26 -23.92 7.06
C ASN A 266 -18.89 -24.95 8.02
N ASN A 267 -19.95 -24.58 8.74
CA ASN A 267 -20.71 -25.50 9.59
C ASN A 267 -21.46 -26.57 8.76
N ILE A 268 -21.93 -26.24 7.55
CA ILE A 268 -22.48 -27.24 6.62
C ILE A 268 -21.40 -28.22 6.17
N VAL A 269 -20.19 -27.73 5.84
CA VAL A 269 -19.04 -28.59 5.51
C VAL A 269 -18.74 -29.52 6.68
N TYR A 270 -18.62 -28.98 7.90
CA TYR A 270 -18.34 -29.74 9.12
C TYR A 270 -19.43 -30.79 9.39
N ALA A 271 -20.70 -30.42 9.29
CA ALA A 271 -21.83 -31.35 9.46
C ALA A 271 -21.86 -32.43 8.37
N GLY A 272 -21.57 -32.08 7.11
CA GLY A 272 -21.47 -33.04 6.00
C GLY A 272 -20.35 -34.05 6.21
N VAL A 273 -19.16 -33.60 6.60
CA VAL A 273 -18.02 -34.46 6.96
C VAL A 273 -18.36 -35.35 8.15
N GLY A 274 -18.99 -34.78 9.18
CA GLY A 274 -19.43 -35.54 10.35
C GLY A 274 -20.45 -36.62 10.02
N LEU A 275 -21.45 -36.31 9.19
CA LEU A 275 -22.49 -37.27 8.81
C LEU A 275 -21.94 -38.39 7.93
N VAL A 276 -21.22 -38.06 6.85
CA VAL A 276 -20.63 -39.07 5.96
C VAL A 276 -19.57 -39.87 6.69
N GLY A 277 -18.70 -39.21 7.46
CA GLY A 277 -17.68 -39.85 8.26
C GLY A 277 -18.26 -40.78 9.33
N ALA A 278 -19.32 -40.39 10.03
CA ALA A 278 -19.99 -41.24 11.00
C ALA A 278 -20.60 -42.50 10.35
N VAL A 279 -21.23 -42.37 9.18
CA VAL A 279 -21.76 -43.53 8.42
C VAL A 279 -20.63 -44.48 8.03
N TYR A 280 -19.49 -43.95 7.56
CA TYR A 280 -18.31 -44.77 7.24
C TYR A 280 -17.69 -45.42 8.49
N ALA A 281 -17.67 -44.73 9.62
CA ALA A 281 -17.16 -45.26 10.88
C ALA A 281 -18.03 -46.43 11.37
N VAL A 282 -19.36 -46.30 11.31
CA VAL A 282 -20.31 -47.37 11.65
C VAL A 282 -20.21 -48.55 10.68
N ALA A 283 -19.95 -48.29 9.40
CA ALA A 283 -19.70 -49.32 8.39
C ALA A 283 -18.32 -50.00 8.53
N GLY A 284 -17.46 -49.55 9.47
CA GLY A 284 -16.12 -50.09 9.68
C GLY A 284 -15.06 -49.63 8.68
N GLY A 285 -15.36 -48.60 7.87
CA GLY A 285 -14.46 -48.09 6.84
C GLY A 285 -13.42 -47.08 7.35
N ILE A 286 -13.65 -46.46 8.52
CA ILE A 286 -12.71 -45.55 9.19
C ILE A 286 -12.77 -45.71 10.71
N THR A 287 -11.71 -45.31 11.42
CA THR A 287 -11.67 -45.25 12.89
C THR A 287 -12.32 -43.97 13.44
N ILE A 288 -12.58 -43.93 14.76
CA ILE A 288 -13.09 -42.72 15.44
C ILE A 288 -12.03 -41.61 15.45
N GLY A 289 -10.74 -41.98 15.58
CA GLY A 289 -9.61 -41.08 15.44
C GLY A 289 -9.54 -40.46 14.05
N GLN A 290 -9.67 -41.26 12.99
CA GLN A 290 -9.75 -40.77 11.61
C GLN A 290 -10.92 -39.80 11.42
N LEU A 291 -12.11 -40.11 11.96
CA LEU A 291 -13.24 -39.17 11.93
C LEU A 291 -12.89 -37.82 12.59
N SER A 292 -12.21 -37.85 13.74
CA SER A 292 -11.75 -36.63 14.44
C SER A 292 -10.74 -35.83 13.62
N ILE A 293 -9.82 -36.52 12.91
CA ILE A 293 -8.87 -35.91 11.98
C ILE A 293 -9.61 -35.18 10.86
N PHE A 294 -10.57 -35.85 10.21
CA PHE A 294 -11.38 -35.26 9.13
C PHE A 294 -12.19 -34.04 9.58
N LEU A 295 -12.78 -34.09 10.77
CA LEU A 295 -13.51 -32.95 11.35
C LEU A 295 -12.58 -31.75 11.64
N ASN A 296 -11.37 -32.00 12.12
CA ASN A 296 -10.38 -30.94 12.31
C ASN A 296 -9.96 -30.32 10.98
N TYR A 297 -9.69 -31.12 9.95
CA TYR A 297 -9.33 -30.59 8.64
C TYR A 297 -10.47 -29.88 7.92
N ALA A 298 -11.72 -30.31 8.09
CA ALA A 298 -12.88 -29.58 7.58
C ALA A 298 -12.90 -28.12 8.10
N ASN A 299 -12.56 -27.91 9.37
CA ASN A 299 -12.41 -26.57 9.94
C ASN A 299 -11.16 -25.84 9.43
N GLN A 300 -9.99 -26.48 9.42
CA GLN A 300 -8.74 -25.84 8.97
C GLN A 300 -8.76 -25.45 7.50
N TYR A 301 -9.35 -26.30 6.65
CA TYR A 301 -9.44 -26.10 5.21
C TYR A 301 -10.20 -24.83 4.85
N THR A 302 -11.22 -24.46 5.62
CA THR A 302 -12.06 -23.27 5.33
C THR A 302 -11.45 -21.94 5.76
N LYS A 303 -10.51 -21.94 6.73
CA LYS A 303 -9.93 -20.72 7.30
C LYS A 303 -9.14 -19.89 6.26
N PRO A 304 -8.22 -20.47 5.46
CA PRO A 304 -7.49 -19.72 4.43
C PRO A 304 -8.39 -19.04 3.39
N PHE A 305 -9.52 -19.62 3.04
CA PHE A 305 -10.44 -19.02 2.07
C PHE A 305 -11.05 -17.70 2.58
N ASN A 306 -11.32 -17.61 3.89
CA ASN A 306 -11.80 -16.38 4.51
C ASN A 306 -10.72 -15.29 4.53
N GLU A 307 -9.47 -15.67 4.77
CA GLU A 307 -8.34 -14.74 4.89
C GLU A 307 -7.87 -14.25 3.51
N ILE A 308 -7.74 -15.14 2.52
CA ILE A 308 -7.24 -14.82 1.16
C ILE A 308 -8.10 -13.78 0.47
N SER A 309 -9.44 -13.80 0.65
CA SER A 309 -10.33 -12.82 0.01
C SER A 309 -10.01 -11.38 0.41
N GLY A 310 -9.56 -11.13 1.65
CA GLY A 310 -9.13 -9.80 2.10
C GLY A 310 -7.73 -9.44 1.59
N VAL A 311 -6.83 -10.42 1.56
CA VAL A 311 -5.44 -10.24 1.13
C VAL A 311 -5.34 -9.78 -0.32
N VAL A 312 -6.20 -10.28 -1.22
CA VAL A 312 -6.17 -9.88 -2.64
C VAL A 312 -6.41 -8.38 -2.80
N THR A 313 -7.35 -7.80 -2.05
CA THR A 313 -7.65 -6.37 -2.10
C THR A 313 -6.48 -5.55 -1.53
N GLU A 314 -5.90 -5.98 -0.42
CA GLU A 314 -4.76 -5.28 0.17
C GLU A 314 -3.52 -5.36 -0.72
N LEU A 315 -3.27 -6.50 -1.35
CA LEU A 315 -2.18 -6.66 -2.30
C LEU A 315 -2.35 -5.75 -3.53
N GLN A 316 -3.58 -5.58 -4.02
CA GLN A 316 -3.88 -4.63 -5.09
C GLN A 316 -3.62 -3.18 -4.66
N ASN A 317 -4.03 -2.83 -3.44
CA ASN A 317 -3.79 -1.51 -2.85
C ASN A 317 -2.29 -1.23 -2.71
N ALA A 318 -1.54 -2.19 -2.18
CA ALA A 318 -0.09 -2.14 -2.04
C ALA A 318 0.63 -1.99 -3.38
N LEU A 319 0.19 -2.69 -4.43
CA LEU A 319 0.75 -2.53 -5.78
C LEU A 319 0.47 -1.13 -6.35
N ALA A 320 -0.70 -0.55 -6.10
CA ALA A 320 -1.01 0.83 -6.53
C ALA A 320 -0.14 1.87 -5.79
N CYS A 321 0.06 1.69 -4.48
CA CYS A 321 0.96 2.53 -3.69
C CYS A 321 2.43 2.37 -4.14
N ALA A 322 2.88 1.15 -4.40
CA ALA A 322 4.22 0.89 -4.95
C ALA A 322 4.42 1.58 -6.31
N ALA A 323 3.43 1.54 -7.20
CA ALA A 323 3.51 2.22 -8.49
C ALA A 323 3.69 3.74 -8.34
N ARG A 324 2.97 4.38 -7.41
CA ARG A 324 3.13 5.81 -7.10
C ARG A 324 4.52 6.15 -6.55
N VAL A 325 5.08 5.29 -5.70
CA VAL A 325 6.45 5.43 -5.18
C VAL A 325 7.45 5.31 -6.33
N PHE A 326 7.28 4.32 -7.21
CA PHE A 326 8.15 4.13 -8.35
C PHE A 326 8.06 5.28 -9.36
N GLU A 327 6.88 5.86 -9.58
CA GLU A 327 6.70 7.06 -10.38
C GLU A 327 7.51 8.24 -9.83
N LEU A 328 7.56 8.42 -8.51
CA LEU A 328 8.43 9.43 -7.87
C LEU A 328 9.93 9.09 -8.08
N LEU A 329 10.30 7.82 -7.94
CA LEU A 329 11.70 7.38 -8.13
C LEU A 329 12.19 7.49 -9.58
N ASP A 330 11.27 7.41 -10.53
CA ASP A 330 11.54 7.48 -11.97
C ASP A 330 11.43 8.89 -12.54
N ALA A 331 10.92 9.85 -11.77
CA ALA A 331 10.84 11.24 -12.21
C ALA A 331 12.22 11.75 -12.65
N GLU A 332 12.26 12.56 -13.71
CA GLU A 332 13.53 13.01 -14.28
C GLU A 332 14.31 13.87 -13.29
N ASP A 333 15.60 13.58 -13.17
CA ASP A 333 16.51 14.38 -12.34
C ASP A 333 16.72 15.77 -12.94
N GLN A 334 17.18 16.71 -12.11
CA GLN A 334 17.62 18.01 -12.60
C GLN A 334 18.69 17.84 -13.69
N VAL A 335 18.65 18.71 -14.70
CA VAL A 335 19.66 18.72 -15.76
C VAL A 335 21.05 18.78 -15.13
N PRO A 336 21.99 17.88 -15.50
CA PRO A 336 23.33 17.92 -14.92
C PRO A 336 24.02 19.25 -15.25
N GLU A 337 24.98 19.64 -14.42
CA GLU A 337 25.86 20.76 -14.74
C GLU A 337 26.72 20.41 -15.98
N ALA A 338 27.20 21.43 -16.70
CA ALA A 338 28.14 21.20 -17.79
C ALA A 338 29.40 20.50 -17.25
N GLU A 339 29.99 19.56 -18.02
CA GLU A 339 31.17 18.79 -17.57
C GLU A 339 32.34 19.69 -17.13
N ASN A 340 32.48 20.85 -17.75
CA ASN A 340 33.50 21.86 -17.44
C ASN A 340 32.90 23.11 -16.78
N ALA A 341 31.87 22.94 -15.94
CA ALA A 341 31.24 24.05 -15.25
C ALA A 341 32.27 24.81 -14.40
N LYS A 342 32.37 26.12 -14.63
CA LYS A 342 33.34 26.96 -13.93
C LYS A 342 32.80 27.36 -12.55
N VAL A 343 33.71 27.51 -11.60
CA VAL A 343 33.41 28.20 -10.34
C VAL A 343 33.32 29.70 -10.64
N LEU A 344 32.22 30.32 -10.24
CA LEU A 344 31.99 31.75 -10.47
C LEU A 344 32.92 32.60 -9.59
N GLU A 345 33.68 33.49 -10.23
CA GLU A 345 34.29 34.65 -9.58
C GLU A 345 33.39 35.86 -9.86
N THR A 346 32.79 36.42 -8.81
CA THR A 346 31.78 37.48 -8.96
C THR A 346 32.41 38.87 -8.90
N ASP A 347 32.03 39.75 -9.81
CA ASP A 347 32.34 41.18 -9.82
C ASP A 347 31.09 42.05 -9.53
N GLY A 348 29.92 41.42 -9.34
CA GLY A 348 28.63 42.09 -9.14
C GLY A 348 27.91 42.51 -10.42
N HIS A 349 28.41 42.15 -11.60
CA HIS A 349 27.76 42.40 -12.90
C HIS A 349 26.78 41.27 -13.26
N VAL A 350 25.57 41.65 -13.71
CA VAL A 350 24.54 40.72 -14.18
C VAL A 350 23.91 41.25 -15.45
N GLU A 351 23.84 40.42 -16.49
CA GLU A 351 23.28 40.79 -17.79
C GLU A 351 22.25 39.76 -18.26
N LEU A 352 21.11 40.22 -18.75
CA LEU A 352 20.08 39.43 -19.41
C LEU A 352 20.01 39.88 -20.87
N LYS A 353 20.18 38.95 -21.81
CA LYS A 353 20.15 39.20 -23.25
C LYS A 353 19.02 38.43 -23.89
N ASP A 354 18.04 39.15 -24.42
CA ASP A 354 16.88 38.62 -25.14
C ASP A 354 16.18 37.45 -24.43
N VAL A 355 16.07 37.55 -23.10
CA VAL A 355 15.59 36.44 -22.27
C VAL A 355 14.12 36.18 -22.54
N SER A 356 13.81 34.93 -22.88
CA SER A 356 12.45 34.44 -23.08
C SER A 356 12.18 33.22 -22.21
N PHE A 357 11.05 33.21 -21.50
CA PHE A 357 10.70 32.14 -20.57
C PHE A 357 9.20 31.86 -20.48
N ARG A 358 8.85 30.58 -20.31
CA ARG A 358 7.51 30.06 -20.08
C ARG A 358 7.55 28.83 -19.17
N TYR A 359 6.63 28.74 -18.20
CA TYR A 359 6.47 27.53 -17.38
C TYR A 359 5.74 26.41 -18.13
N LEU A 360 4.77 26.78 -18.97
CA LEU A 360 4.00 25.87 -19.81
C LEU A 360 4.29 26.19 -21.28
N PRO A 361 4.44 25.19 -22.16
CA PRO A 361 4.74 25.42 -23.58
C PRO A 361 3.82 26.43 -24.26
N ASP A 362 2.53 26.43 -23.90
CA ASP A 362 1.50 27.22 -24.56
C ASP A 362 1.24 28.59 -23.91
N ARG A 363 2.00 28.96 -22.86
CA ARG A 363 1.77 30.22 -22.12
C ARG A 363 3.08 30.99 -21.91
N PRO A 364 3.45 31.90 -22.84
CA PRO A 364 4.62 32.76 -22.66
C PRO A 364 4.46 33.65 -21.41
N LEU A 365 5.58 33.93 -20.73
CA LEU A 365 5.60 34.78 -19.54
C LEU A 365 6.59 35.95 -19.64
N ILE A 366 7.81 35.68 -20.10
CA ILE A 366 8.84 36.69 -20.36
C ILE A 366 9.22 36.57 -21.84
N GLU A 367 9.26 37.69 -22.54
CA GLU A 367 9.58 37.77 -23.97
C GLU A 367 10.56 38.92 -24.22
N GLY A 368 11.75 38.59 -24.74
CA GLY A 368 12.77 39.56 -25.15
C GLY A 368 13.29 40.49 -24.03
N LEU A 369 13.40 40.01 -22.79
CA LEU A 369 13.86 40.83 -21.67
C LEU A 369 15.37 41.08 -21.78
N ASN A 370 15.73 42.36 -21.83
CA ASN A 370 17.12 42.83 -21.80
C ASN A 370 17.35 43.68 -20.54
N LEU A 371 18.40 43.38 -19.78
CA LEU A 371 18.75 44.11 -18.55
C LEU A 371 20.26 44.03 -18.30
N ASP A 372 20.91 45.17 -18.07
CA ASP A 372 22.33 45.26 -17.70
C ASP A 372 22.46 45.92 -16.33
N VAL A 373 23.00 45.20 -15.35
CA VAL A 373 23.15 45.64 -13.95
C VAL A 373 24.62 45.76 -13.61
N LYS A 374 25.06 46.98 -13.27
CA LYS A 374 26.45 47.27 -12.93
C LYS A 374 26.76 47.01 -11.45
N PRO A 375 28.03 46.73 -11.10
CA PRO A 375 28.44 46.54 -9.71
C PRO A 375 28.01 47.69 -8.80
N GLY A 376 27.39 47.37 -7.66
CA GLY A 376 26.90 48.33 -6.66
C GLY A 376 25.57 49.03 -7.01
N GLN A 377 25.01 48.76 -8.19
CA GLN A 377 23.74 49.34 -8.62
C GLN A 377 22.55 48.70 -7.90
N ARG A 378 21.55 49.52 -7.55
CA ARG A 378 20.27 49.04 -6.98
C ARG A 378 19.20 49.13 -8.05
N ILE A 379 18.59 47.98 -8.38
CA ILE A 379 17.53 47.88 -9.37
C ILE A 379 16.21 47.59 -8.66
N ALA A 380 15.17 48.33 -9.04
CA ALA A 380 13.80 48.08 -8.59
C ALA A 380 12.98 47.53 -9.76
N ILE A 381 12.36 46.36 -9.56
CA ILE A 381 11.50 45.71 -10.57
C ILE A 381 10.05 45.98 -10.18
N VAL A 382 9.35 46.78 -10.99
CA VAL A 382 7.98 47.23 -10.70
C VAL A 382 7.03 46.76 -11.80
N GLY A 383 5.82 46.35 -11.41
CA GLY A 383 4.78 45.94 -12.34
C GLY A 383 3.60 45.28 -11.64
N PRO A 384 2.49 45.02 -12.35
CA PRO A 384 1.30 44.37 -11.79
C PRO A 384 1.57 42.92 -11.36
N THR A 385 0.70 42.34 -10.54
CA THR A 385 0.77 40.91 -10.19
C THR A 385 0.74 40.06 -11.47
N GLY A 386 1.60 39.03 -11.53
CA GLY A 386 1.69 38.14 -12.70
C GLY A 386 2.66 38.59 -13.81
N CYS A 387 3.27 39.78 -13.74
CA CYS A 387 4.21 40.24 -14.78
C CYS A 387 5.61 39.59 -14.74
N GLY A 388 5.81 38.49 -14.00
CA GLY A 388 7.07 37.74 -13.98
C GLY A 388 8.15 38.18 -12.98
N LYS A 389 7.86 39.12 -12.05
CA LYS A 389 8.83 39.59 -11.04
C LYS A 389 9.47 38.45 -10.23
N THR A 390 8.64 37.59 -9.64
CA THR A 390 9.10 36.43 -8.86
C THR A 390 9.82 35.41 -9.75
N THR A 391 9.38 35.26 -11.00
CA THR A 391 10.03 34.38 -11.97
C THR A 391 11.44 34.84 -12.29
N LEU A 392 11.72 36.14 -12.32
CA LEU A 392 13.07 36.64 -12.54
C LEU A 392 14.04 36.16 -11.46
N ILE A 393 13.60 36.13 -10.20
CA ILE A 393 14.39 35.59 -9.08
C ILE A 393 14.68 34.10 -9.31
N ASN A 394 13.68 33.33 -9.74
CA ASN A 394 13.83 31.91 -10.04
C ASN A 394 14.84 31.65 -11.18
N LEU A 395 14.86 32.51 -12.20
CA LEU A 395 15.81 32.42 -13.31
C LEU A 395 17.24 32.81 -12.89
N LEU A 396 17.40 33.88 -12.10
CA LEU A 396 18.70 34.31 -11.57
C LEU A 396 19.33 33.24 -10.67
N MET A 397 18.53 32.56 -9.85
CA MET A 397 18.96 31.45 -8.99
C MET A 397 19.13 30.13 -9.74
N ARG A 398 18.84 30.12 -11.05
CA ARG A 398 18.84 28.94 -11.92
C ARG A 398 18.03 27.79 -11.32
N PHE A 399 16.86 28.10 -10.80
CA PHE A 399 15.83 27.10 -10.47
C PHE A 399 15.11 26.62 -11.72
N TYR A 400 15.05 27.48 -12.74
CA TYR A 400 14.62 27.19 -14.09
C TYR A 400 15.69 27.72 -15.06
N ASP A 401 15.89 27.02 -16.17
CA ASP A 401 16.67 27.53 -17.29
C ASP A 401 15.76 28.31 -18.25
N VAL A 402 16.31 29.31 -18.94
CA VAL A 402 15.59 30.12 -19.93
C VAL A 402 15.23 29.31 -21.19
N ASN A 403 14.11 29.63 -21.84
CA ASN A 403 13.73 28.98 -23.11
C ASN A 403 14.44 29.63 -24.32
N GLY A 404 14.83 30.90 -24.21
CA GLY A 404 15.59 31.64 -25.21
C GLY A 404 16.41 32.76 -24.55
N GLY A 405 17.48 33.20 -25.23
CA GLY A 405 18.42 34.20 -24.70
C GLY A 405 19.49 33.62 -23.77
N SER A 406 20.16 34.52 -23.03
CA SER A 406 21.16 34.17 -22.01
C SER A 406 21.03 35.06 -20.76
N ILE A 407 21.41 34.49 -19.62
CA ILE A 407 21.65 35.22 -18.38
C ILE A 407 23.12 35.04 -18.05
N GLU A 408 23.84 36.13 -17.93
CA GLU A 408 25.28 36.18 -17.69
C GLU A 408 25.57 36.84 -16.33
N VAL A 409 26.51 36.27 -15.57
CA VAL A 409 27.01 36.84 -14.31
C VAL A 409 28.53 36.91 -14.43
N ALA A 410 29.10 38.10 -14.20
CA ALA A 410 30.52 38.37 -14.45
C ALA A 410 30.97 37.92 -15.86
N GLY A 411 30.14 38.18 -16.87
CA GLY A 411 30.38 37.80 -18.28
C GLY A 411 30.32 36.29 -18.59
N ASN A 412 29.89 35.44 -17.66
CA ASN A 412 29.74 34.00 -17.89
C ASN A 412 28.25 33.61 -17.87
N ASP A 413 27.79 32.85 -18.87
CA ASP A 413 26.42 32.33 -18.89
C ASP A 413 26.20 31.40 -17.69
N ILE A 414 25.10 31.60 -16.94
CA ILE A 414 24.76 30.83 -15.74
C ILE A 414 24.68 29.32 -15.99
N ARG A 415 24.45 28.89 -17.24
CA ARG A 415 24.43 27.49 -17.66
C ARG A 415 25.81 26.83 -17.64
N SER A 416 26.86 27.63 -17.82
CA SER A 416 28.27 27.22 -17.82
C SER A 416 28.93 27.27 -16.43
N LEU A 417 28.20 27.69 -15.41
CA LEU A 417 28.69 27.83 -14.04
C LEU A 417 28.16 26.70 -13.13
N THR A 418 28.91 26.39 -12.08
CA THR A 418 28.40 25.50 -11.02
C THR A 418 27.26 26.19 -10.26
N ARG A 419 26.19 25.47 -9.95
CA ARG A 419 25.03 26.00 -9.21
C ARG A 419 25.43 26.41 -7.79
N ALA A 420 26.36 25.68 -7.18
CA ALA A 420 26.86 25.98 -5.85
C ALA A 420 27.55 27.35 -5.81
N SER A 421 28.46 27.64 -6.74
CA SER A 421 29.13 28.95 -6.80
C SER A 421 28.17 30.08 -7.17
N LEU A 422 27.25 29.83 -8.10
CA LEU A 422 26.24 30.82 -8.49
C LEU A 422 25.35 31.19 -7.30
N ARG A 423 24.73 30.21 -6.65
CA ARG A 423 23.81 30.44 -5.52
C ARG A 423 24.52 30.94 -4.27
N GLY A 424 25.76 30.52 -4.03
CA GLY A 424 26.61 31.04 -2.95
C GLY A 424 26.98 32.51 -3.12
N SER A 425 26.91 33.04 -4.34
CA SER A 425 27.16 34.46 -4.64
C SER A 425 25.92 35.34 -4.49
N TYR A 426 24.73 34.76 -4.28
CA TYR A 426 23.47 35.49 -4.08
C TYR A 426 23.03 35.47 -2.62
N GLY A 427 22.64 36.64 -2.10
CA GLY A 427 21.81 36.76 -0.90
C GLY A 427 20.34 36.86 -1.29
N MET A 428 19.45 36.14 -0.61
CA MET A 428 18.02 36.15 -0.90
C MET A 428 17.19 36.38 0.37
N VAL A 429 16.26 37.33 0.32
CA VAL A 429 15.25 37.58 1.35
C VAL A 429 13.89 37.52 0.67
N LEU A 430 13.11 36.48 0.98
CA LEU A 430 11.78 36.26 0.41
C LEU A 430 10.70 36.95 1.24
N GLN A 431 9.56 37.25 0.62
CA GLN A 431 8.37 37.78 1.30
C GLN A 431 7.87 36.80 2.38
N GLU A 432 7.85 35.51 2.07
CA GLU A 432 7.64 34.42 3.03
C GLU A 432 8.98 33.71 3.23
N THR A 433 9.61 33.97 4.38
CA THR A 433 10.86 33.31 4.76
C THR A 433 10.56 32.02 5.50
N TRP A 434 11.44 31.04 5.37
CA TRP A 434 11.36 29.80 6.16
C TRP A 434 12.29 29.91 7.36
N LEU A 435 11.75 29.64 8.54
CA LEU A 435 12.53 29.50 9.78
C LEU A 435 12.57 28.03 10.16
N ARG A 436 13.75 27.56 10.58
CA ARG A 436 13.91 26.26 11.21
C ARG A 436 14.02 26.45 12.70
N ALA A 437 13.49 25.50 13.48
CA ALA A 437 13.83 25.41 14.89
C ALA A 437 15.36 25.23 15.03
N GLY A 438 16.02 26.27 15.53
CA GLY A 438 17.46 26.39 15.72
C GLY A 438 17.76 27.56 16.65
N THR A 439 18.95 27.61 17.23
CA THR A 439 19.42 28.71 18.09
C THR A 439 19.85 29.91 17.28
#